data_AF-A0AB38VVM0-F1
#
_entry.id   AF-A0AB38VVM0-F1
#
_cell.length_a   1.000
_cell.length_b   1.000
_cell.length_c   1.000
_cell.angle_alpha   90.00
_cell.angle_beta   90.00
_cell.angle_gamma   90.00
#
_symmetry.space_group_name_H-M   'P 1'
#
loop_
_entity.id
_entity.type
_entity.pdbx_description
1 polymer ?
#
loop_
_entity_poly.entity_id
_entity_poly.type
_entity_poly.pdbx_seq_one_letter_code
_entity_poly.pdbx_strand_id
1 'polypeptide(L)'
;MDQHHQSEDIPVIAQEIFGDRLADACSYHEVLATDGFTRGFIGPREISRLWQRHILNCAVIGEAMDTGIQVADIGSGAGLPGIPLAIARPDLDITLIEPLLKRSVFFR
;
A
#
# COMPACT_ATOMS: atom_id res chain seq x y z
N MET A 1 3.42 13.45 -27.33
CA MET A 1 3.79 12.02 -27.16
C MET A 1 2.95 11.51 -26.01
N ASP A 2 1.78 11.00 -26.36
CA ASP A 2 0.73 10.61 -25.41
C ASP A 2 1.10 9.28 -24.78
N GLN A 3 1.62 9.32 -23.56
CA GLN A 3 1.80 8.10 -22.76
C GLN A 3 0.44 7.75 -22.18
N HIS A 4 -0.24 6.80 -22.83
CA HIS A 4 -1.45 6.18 -22.33
C HIS A 4 -1.14 5.55 -20.97
N HIS A 5 -1.61 6.18 -19.91
CA HIS A 5 -1.56 5.66 -18.56
C HIS A 5 -2.62 4.55 -18.45
N GLN A 6 -2.30 3.35 -18.93
CA GLN A 6 -3.18 2.19 -18.74
C GLN A 6 -3.19 1.86 -17.25
N SER A 7 -4.31 2.14 -16.58
CA SER A 7 -4.58 1.68 -15.22
C SER A 7 -4.44 0.15 -15.16
N GLU A 8 -3.72 -0.34 -14.16
CA GLU A 8 -3.65 -1.79 -13.90
C GLU A 8 -5.03 -2.27 -13.42
N ASP A 9 -5.59 -3.29 -14.08
CA ASP A 9 -6.81 -3.94 -13.60
C ASP A 9 -6.56 -4.56 -12.22
N ILE A 10 -7.58 -4.57 -11.35
CA ILE A 10 -7.50 -5.18 -10.03
C ILE A 10 -7.19 -6.68 -10.21
N PRO A 11 -6.05 -7.19 -9.70
CA PRO A 11 -5.73 -8.60 -9.84
C PRO A 11 -6.73 -9.48 -9.09
N VAL A 12 -7.11 -10.63 -9.66
CA VAL A 12 -8.07 -11.57 -9.04
C VAL A 12 -7.65 -11.96 -7.62
N ILE A 13 -6.35 -12.15 -7.40
CA ILE A 13 -5.77 -12.51 -6.09
C ILE A 13 -5.99 -11.42 -5.02
N ALA A 14 -6.24 -10.17 -5.41
CA ALA A 14 -6.50 -9.09 -4.45
C ALA A 14 -7.77 -9.35 -3.64
N GLN A 15 -8.80 -9.97 -4.24
CA GLN A 15 -10.03 -10.34 -3.52
C GLN A 15 -9.77 -11.42 -2.48
N GLU A 16 -8.85 -12.35 -2.73
CA GLU A 16 -8.48 -13.40 -1.79
C GLU A 16 -7.69 -12.83 -0.60
N ILE A 17 -6.77 -11.89 -0.87
CA ILE A 17 -5.92 -11.28 0.16
C ILE A 17 -6.69 -10.28 1.04
N PHE A 18 -7.48 -9.40 0.42
CA PHE A 18 -8.11 -8.29 1.13
C PHE A 18 -9.56 -8.57 1.52
N GLY A 19 -10.20 -9.61 0.97
CA GLY A 19 -11.55 -10.02 1.33
C GLY A 19 -12.55 -8.86 1.26
N ASP A 20 -13.31 -8.68 2.34
CA ASP A 20 -14.30 -7.61 2.48
C ASP A 20 -13.69 -6.19 2.45
N ARG A 21 -12.36 -6.07 2.61
CA ARG A 21 -11.61 -4.81 2.61
C ARG A 21 -10.94 -4.51 1.27
N LEU A 22 -11.29 -5.22 0.19
CA LEU A 22 -10.77 -4.93 -1.15
C LEU A 22 -11.00 -3.46 -1.56
N ALA A 23 -12.13 -2.87 -1.16
CA ALA A 23 -12.43 -1.47 -1.42
C ALA A 23 -11.42 -0.50 -0.76
N ASP A 24 -10.94 -0.82 0.44
CA ASP A 24 -9.91 -0.04 1.14
C ASP A 24 -8.58 -0.14 0.38
N ALA A 25 -8.22 -1.34 -0.10
CA ALA A 25 -7.02 -1.55 -0.91
C ALA A 25 -7.07 -0.80 -2.25
N CYS A 26 -8.24 -0.74 -2.90
CA CYS A 26 -8.45 0.04 -4.13
C CYS A 26 -8.32 1.54 -3.86
N SER A 27 -8.91 2.02 -2.77
CA SER A 27 -8.80 3.43 -2.36
C SER A 27 -7.33 3.80 -2.08
N TYR A 28 -6.59 2.91 -1.42
CA TYR A 28 -5.16 3.10 -1.18
C TYR A 28 -4.33 3.07 -2.48
N HIS A 29 -4.66 2.19 -3.44
CA HIS A 29 -4.06 2.20 -4.78
C HIS A 29 -4.22 3.56 -5.46
N GLU A 30 -5.43 4.13 -5.45
CA GLU A 30 -5.70 5.45 -6.04
C GLU A 30 -4.88 6.56 -5.37
N VAL A 31 -4.79 6.54 -4.05
CA VAL A 31 -3.96 7.48 -3.27
C VAL A 31 -2.48 7.37 -3.63
N LEU A 32 -1.94 6.16 -3.81
CA LEU A 32 -0.57 5.94 -4.28
C LEU A 32 -0.35 6.43 -5.73
N ALA A 33 -1.30 6.15 -6.62
CA ALA A 33 -1.23 6.53 -8.03
C ALA A 33 -1.30 8.05 -8.24
N THR A 34 -1.95 8.77 -7.34
CA THR A 34 -2.18 10.22 -7.44
C THR A 34 -1.22 11.01 -6.54
N ASP A 35 -1.49 11.03 -5.25
CA ASP A 35 -0.70 11.79 -4.26
C ASP A 35 0.70 11.18 -4.09
N GLY A 36 0.79 9.84 -4.11
CA GLY A 36 2.06 9.13 -4.01
C GLY A 36 2.98 9.47 -5.17
N PHE A 37 2.44 9.59 -6.38
CA PHE A 37 3.18 10.07 -7.55
C PHE A 37 3.53 11.56 -7.45
N THR A 38 2.55 12.40 -7.15
CA THR A 38 2.71 13.87 -7.09
C THR A 38 3.77 14.30 -6.07
N ARG A 39 3.88 13.56 -4.96
CA ARG A 39 4.85 13.81 -3.88
C ARG A 39 6.18 13.08 -4.08
N GLY A 40 6.33 12.31 -5.16
CA GLY A 40 7.56 11.61 -5.54
C GLY A 40 7.85 10.33 -4.74
N PHE A 41 6.84 9.73 -4.10
CA PHE A 41 6.98 8.43 -3.43
C PHE A 41 6.90 7.26 -4.41
N ILE A 42 6.08 7.40 -5.44
CA ILE A 42 5.90 6.41 -6.50
C ILE A 42 6.50 6.96 -7.79
N GLY A 43 7.43 6.22 -8.40
CA GLY A 43 8.00 6.58 -9.69
C GLY A 43 7.01 6.35 -10.84
N PRO A 44 7.12 7.07 -11.97
CA PRO A 44 6.18 6.94 -13.09
C PRO A 44 6.10 5.53 -13.68
N ARG A 45 7.17 4.74 -13.57
CA ARG A 45 7.19 3.32 -14.02
C ARG A 45 6.54 2.37 -13.03
N GLU A 46 6.35 2.79 -11.78
CA GLU A 46 5.76 1.98 -10.73
C GLU A 46 4.23 2.10 -10.70
N ILE A 47 3.67 3.21 -11.21
CA ILE A 47 2.21 3.44 -11.17
C ILE A 47 1.44 2.33 -11.90
N SER A 48 1.91 1.90 -13.06
CA SER A 48 1.26 0.82 -13.83
C SER A 48 1.49 -0.58 -13.27
N ARG A 49 2.11 -0.70 -12.08
CA ARG A 49 2.50 -1.96 -11.44
C ARG A 49 2.27 -1.92 -9.93
N LEU A 50 1.44 -0.98 -9.46
CA LEU A 50 1.23 -0.72 -8.03
C LEU A 50 0.68 -1.94 -7.31
N TRP A 51 -0.24 -2.68 -7.93
CA TRP A 51 -0.80 -3.87 -7.31
C TRP A 51 0.27 -4.92 -7.08
N GLN A 52 0.99 -5.31 -8.13
CA GLN A 52 1.94 -6.42 -8.05
C GLN A 52 3.21 -6.08 -7.27
N ARG A 53 3.77 -4.88 -7.44
CA ARG A 53 5.08 -4.54 -6.86
C ARG A 53 5.00 -3.98 -5.45
N HIS A 54 3.88 -3.34 -5.11
CA HIS A 54 3.72 -2.63 -3.84
C HIS A 54 2.61 -3.24 -3.00
N ILE A 55 1.36 -3.19 -3.44
CA ILE A 55 0.22 -3.51 -2.57
C ILE A 55 0.18 -5.01 -2.18
N LEU A 56 0.17 -5.91 -3.15
CA LEU A 56 0.11 -7.36 -2.91
C LEU A 56 1.40 -7.87 -2.27
N ASN A 57 2.54 -7.36 -2.73
CA ASN A 57 3.85 -7.69 -2.19
C ASN A 57 4.03 -7.25 -0.73
N CYS A 58 3.38 -6.16 -0.30
CA CYS A 58 3.37 -5.76 1.10
C CYS A 58 2.43 -6.62 1.95
N ALA A 59 1.28 -7.03 1.41
CA ALA A 59 0.30 -7.83 2.16
C ALA A 59 0.79 -9.26 2.43
N VAL A 60 1.53 -9.88 1.50
CA VAL A 60 1.96 -11.29 1.61
C VAL A 60 2.83 -11.59 2.83
N ILE A 61 3.59 -10.60 3.34
CA ILE A 61 4.43 -10.79 4.53
C ILE A 61 3.61 -11.11 5.78
N GLY A 62 2.32 -10.76 5.79
CA GLY A 62 1.41 -11.06 6.88
C GLY A 62 1.22 -12.56 7.10
N GLU A 63 1.42 -13.42 6.10
CA GLU A 63 1.30 -14.88 6.27
C GLU A 63 2.35 -15.45 7.23
N ALA A 64 3.49 -14.78 7.39
CA ALA A 64 4.55 -15.18 8.31
C ALA A 64 4.38 -14.61 9.73
N MET A 65 3.31 -13.86 10.00
CA MET A 65 3.09 -13.16 11.26
C MET A 65 2.02 -13.85 12.11
N ASP A 66 2.34 -14.03 13.40
CA ASP A 66 1.40 -14.49 14.42
C ASP A 66 0.17 -13.58 14.51
N THR A 67 -0.93 -14.12 15.05
CA THR A 67 -2.18 -13.37 15.24
C THR A 67 -2.04 -12.34 16.37
N GLY A 68 -2.55 -11.13 16.15
CA GLY A 68 -2.71 -10.13 17.22
C GLY A 68 -1.41 -9.50 17.72
N ILE A 69 -0.32 -9.59 16.97
CA ILE A 69 0.97 -9.00 17.36
C ILE A 69 1.05 -7.51 17.01
N GLN A 70 1.97 -6.83 17.70
CA GLN A 70 2.34 -5.46 17.38
C GLN A 70 3.46 -5.45 16.34
N VAL A 71 3.33 -4.57 15.34
CA VAL A 71 4.28 -4.43 14.23
C VAL A 71 4.70 -2.97 14.13
N ALA A 72 6.00 -2.72 14.08
CA ALA A 72 6.56 -1.40 13.81
C ALA A 72 7.11 -1.34 12.37
N ASP A 73 6.55 -0.47 11.54
CA ASP A 73 7.00 -0.22 10.17
C ASP A 73 7.93 1.00 10.12
N ILE A 74 9.24 0.74 10.04
CA ILE A 74 10.29 1.77 10.06
C ILE A 74 10.61 2.23 8.64
N GLY A 75 10.42 3.53 8.38
CA GLY A 75 10.63 4.13 7.06
C GLY A 75 9.43 3.94 6.13
N SER A 76 8.22 3.89 6.72
CA SER A 76 6.96 3.61 6.04
C SER A 76 6.65 4.56 4.86
N GLY A 77 7.24 5.76 4.79
CA GLY A 77 7.12 6.65 3.64
C GLY A 77 5.66 6.97 3.27
N ALA A 78 5.18 6.39 2.17
CA ALA A 78 3.78 6.46 1.73
C ALA A 78 2.87 5.40 2.38
N GLY A 79 3.25 4.91 3.57
CA GLY A 79 2.59 3.83 4.33
C GLY A 79 2.85 2.41 3.82
N LEU A 80 3.96 2.17 3.13
CA LEU A 80 4.36 0.84 2.67
C LEU A 80 5.48 0.29 3.58
N PRO A 81 5.43 -0.99 4.01
CA PRO A 81 4.35 -1.97 3.78
C PRO A 81 3.15 -1.87 4.74
N GLY A 82 3.18 -1.00 5.75
CA GLY A 82 2.27 -1.09 6.88
C GLY A 82 0.78 -0.93 6.57
N ILE A 83 0.38 -0.11 5.60
CA ILE A 83 -1.05 0.06 5.25
C ILE A 83 -1.63 -1.14 4.50
N PRO A 84 -1.04 -1.63 3.40
CA PRO A 84 -1.51 -2.87 2.79
C PRO A 84 -1.59 -4.02 3.81
N LEU A 85 -0.61 -4.11 4.71
CA LEU A 85 -0.61 -5.11 5.76
C LEU A 85 -1.78 -4.89 6.75
N ALA A 86 -2.05 -3.66 7.19
CA ALA A 86 -3.18 -3.35 8.08
C ALA A 86 -4.53 -3.67 7.44
N ILE A 87 -4.66 -3.46 6.12
CA ILE A 87 -5.88 -3.78 5.38
C ILE A 87 -6.06 -5.30 5.30
N ALA A 88 -5.01 -6.05 4.97
CA ALA A 88 -5.07 -7.51 4.84
C ALA A 88 -5.18 -8.24 6.19
N ARG A 89 -4.57 -7.68 7.25
CA ARG A 89 -4.48 -8.28 8.58
C ARG A 89 -4.98 -7.29 9.65
N PRO A 90 -6.30 -7.08 9.74
CA PRO A 90 -6.88 -6.13 10.70
C PRO A 90 -6.74 -6.54 12.17
N ASP A 91 -6.22 -7.75 12.43
CA ASP A 91 -5.86 -8.20 13.77
C ASP A 91 -4.51 -7.65 14.26
N LEU A 92 -3.66 -7.15 13.36
CA LEU A 92 -2.35 -6.61 13.71
C LEU A 92 -2.46 -5.16 14.21
N ASP A 93 -1.68 -4.83 15.22
CA ASP A 93 -1.50 -3.45 15.67
C ASP A 93 -0.25 -2.86 15.03
N ILE A 94 -0.44 -2.06 13.97
CA ILE A 94 0.64 -1.57 13.12
C ILE A 94 0.93 -0.10 13.42
N THR A 95 2.15 0.17 13.88
CA THR A 95 2.69 1.52 14.07
C THR A 95 3.59 1.91 12.91
N LEU A 96 3.22 2.98 12.19
CA LEU A 96 4.02 3.55 11.11
C LEU A 96 5.00 4.59 11.65
N ILE A 97 6.30 4.40 11.40
CA ILE A 97 7.37 5.28 11.87
C ILE A 97 8.08 5.89 10.66
N GLU A 98 7.93 7.19 10.46
CA GLU A 98 8.56 7.94 9.37
C GLU A 98 9.16 9.26 9.89
N PRO A 99 10.49 9.42 9.88
CA PRO A 99 11.15 10.60 10.46
C PRO A 99 10.97 11.88 9.63
N LEU A 100 10.65 11.79 8.33
CA LEU A 100 10.51 12.96 7.47
C LEU A 100 9.07 13.49 7.51
N LEU A 101 8.89 14.66 8.12
CA LEU A 101 7.60 15.38 8.21
C LEU A 101 6.88 15.58 6.86
N LYS A 102 7.61 15.73 5.74
CA LYS A 102 7.00 15.83 4.41
C LYS A 102 6.31 14.54 3.95
N ARG A 103 6.65 13.40 4.57
CA ARG A 103 6.14 12.06 4.27
C ARG A 103 5.05 11.63 5.26
N SER A 104 5.11 12.08 6.52
CA SER A 104 4.07 11.80 7.52
C SER A 104 2.72 12.48 7.25
N VAL A 105 2.69 13.57 6.46
CA VAL A 105 1.46 14.29 6.05
C VAL A 105 0.78 13.65 4.82
N PHE A 106 1.21 12.45 4.40
CA PHE A 106 0.52 11.71 3.34
C PHE A 106 -0.86 11.18 3.77
N PHE A 107 -1.09 11.00 5.07
CA PHE A 107 -2.32 10.42 5.65
C PHE A 107 -3.17 11.40 6.46
N ARG A 108 -2.98 12.71 6.26
CA ARG A 108 -3.73 13.75 6.98
C ARG A 108 -4.59 14.57 6.03
#